data_AF-A0A8J2VHB4-F1
#
_entry.id   AF-A0A8J2VHB4-F1
#
_cell.length_a   1.000
_cell.length_b   1.000
_cell.length_c   1.000
_cell.angle_alpha   90.00
_cell.angle_beta   90.00
_cell.angle_gamma   90.00
#
_symmetry.space_group_name_H-M   'P 1'
#
loop_
_entity.id
_entity.type
_entity.pdbx_description
1 polymer ?
#
loop_
_entity_poly.entity_id
_entity_poly.type
_entity_poly.pdbx_seq_one_letter_code
_entity_poly.pdbx_strand_id
1 'polypeptide(L)' 'MVYVVEKGVAKQKQVKLGISDGKRVEILSGVKAGDQVIVQPDPELKNGSEVKAP' A
#
# COMPACT_ATOMS: atom_id res chain seq x y z
N MET A 1 5.42 1.81 5.92
CA MET A 1 5.30 0.70 4.95
C MET A 1 3.86 0.60 4.50
N VAL A 2 3.61 0.13 3.28
CA VAL A 2 2.26 -0.06 2.73
C VAL A 2 2.19 -1.39 1.99
N TYR A 3 0.98 -1.88 1.72
CA TYR A 3 0.76 -2.99 0.80
C TYR A 3 0.21 -2.47 -0.52
N VAL A 4 0.72 -2.99 -1.63
CA VAL A 4 0.18 -2.73 -2.97
C VAL A 4 -0.35 -4.02 -3.58
N VAL A 5 -1.39 -3.92 -4.38
CA VAL A 5 -1.93 -5.06 -5.12
C VAL A 5 -1.16 -5.21 -6.42
N GLU A 6 -0.46 -6.35 -6.58
CA GLU A 6 0.18 -6.73 -7.83
C GLU A 6 -0.36 -8.10 -8.26
N LYS A 7 -1.13 -8.13 -9.36
CA LYS A 7 -1.71 -9.37 -9.94
C LYS A 7 -2.55 -10.17 -8.92
N GLY A 8 -3.36 -9.49 -8.12
CA GLY A 8 -4.19 -10.14 -7.09
C GLY A 8 -3.43 -10.59 -5.85
N VAL A 9 -2.20 -10.13 -5.66
CA VAL A 9 -1.37 -10.45 -4.49
C VAL A 9 -0.94 -9.18 -3.78
N ALA A 10 -1.06 -9.14 -2.46
CA ALA A 10 -0.58 -8.04 -1.64
C ALA A 10 0.94 -8.12 -1.51
N LYS A 11 1.63 -7.10 -2.02
CA LYS A 11 3.07 -6.93 -1.83
C LYS A 11 3.36 -5.80 -0.86
N GLN A 12 4.14 -6.12 0.16
CA GLN A 12 4.62 -5.14 1.11
C GLN A 12 5.74 -4.31 0.47
N LYS A 13 5.57 -3.00 0.45
CA LYS A 13 6.59 -2.06 -0.03
C LYS A 13 7.00 -1.09 1.08
N GLN A 14 8.31 -0.87 1.18
CA GLN A 14 8.83 0.25 1.93
C GLN A 14 8.56 1.55 1.15
N VAL A 15 8.14 2.57 1.88
CA VAL A 15 7.84 3.88 1.33
C VAL A 15 8.51 4.95 2.17
N LYS A 16 8.91 6.04 1.52
CA LYS A 16 9.35 7.26 2.20
C LYS A 16 8.17 8.21 2.28
N LEU A 17 7.79 8.57 3.51
CA LEU A 17 6.71 9.53 3.76
C LEU A 17 7.27 10.95 3.74
N GLY A 18 6.45 11.89 3.27
CA GLY A 18 6.69 13.32 3.31
C GLY A 18 5.80 14.01 4.35
N ILE A 19 5.17 15.10 3.94
CA ILE A 19 4.29 15.90 4.81
C ILE A 19 2.94 15.20 4.99
N SER A 20 2.33 15.39 6.16
CA SER A 20 0.97 14.93 6.48
C SER A 20 0.11 16.13 6.86
N ASP A 21 -1.13 16.17 6.38
CA ASP A 21 -2.13 17.20 6.72
C ASP A 21 -3.16 16.69 7.76
N GLY A 22 -2.93 15.50 8.32
CA GLY A 22 -3.82 14.83 9.27
C GLY A 22 -4.94 14.01 8.62
N LYS A 23 -5.27 14.24 7.35
CA LYS A 23 -6.20 13.39 6.56
C LYS A 23 -5.47 12.55 5.52
N ARG A 24 -4.35 13.06 5.02
CA ARG A 24 -3.54 12.48 3.94
C ARG A 24 -2.07 12.62 4.29
N VAL A 25 -1.29 11.67 3.79
CA VAL A 25 0.17 11.70 3.89
C VAL A 25 0.75 11.63 2.48
N GLU A 26 1.76 12.46 2.24
CA GLU A 26 2.53 12.43 1.02
C GLU A 26 3.47 11.22 1.00
N ILE A 27 3.58 10.55 -0.15
CA ILE A 27 4.58 9.51 -0.39
C ILE A 27 5.61 10.05 -1.37
N LEU A 28 6.85 10.21 -0.91
CA LEU A 28 7.98 10.72 -1.69
C LEU A 28 8.59 9.63 -2.58
N SER A 29 8.56 8.37 -2.15
CA SER A 29 9.04 7.24 -2.93
C SER A 29 8.51 5.89 -2.43
N GLY A 30 8.58 4.86 -3.28
CA GLY A 30 8.25 3.47 -2.96
C GLY A 30 6.94 2.96 -3.57
N VAL A 31 6.10 3.84 -4.10
CA VAL A 31 4.93 3.51 -4.93
C VAL A 31 4.90 4.45 -6.15
N LYS A 32 4.16 4.06 -7.19
CA LYS A 32 4.00 4.87 -8.41
C LYS A 32 2.53 5.12 -8.72
N ALA A 33 2.26 6.11 -9.57
CA ALA A 33 0.92 6.36 -10.07
C ALA A 33 0.34 5.10 -10.73
N GLY A 34 -0.90 4.76 -10.39
CA GLY A 34 -1.58 3.54 -10.83
C GLY A 34 -1.39 2.32 -9.93
N ASP A 35 -0.48 2.36 -8.93
CA ASP A 35 -0.42 1.31 -7.92
C ASP A 35 -1.68 1.36 -7.02
N GLN A 36 -2.38 0.23 -6.87
CA GLN A 36 -3.47 0.11 -5.91
C GLN A 36 -2.90 -0.15 -4.52
N VAL A 37 -3.01 0.85 -3.64
CA VAL A 37 -2.52 0.77 -2.25
C VAL A 37 -3.65 0.31 -1.32
N ILE A 38 -3.36 -0.66 -0.47
CA ILE A 38 -4.28 -1.12 0.57
C ILE A 38 -4.19 -0.15 1.76
N VAL A 39 -5.22 0.66 1.95
CA VAL A 39 -5.28 1.68 3.02
C VAL A 39 -5.78 1.10 4.34
N GLN A 40 -6.62 0.06 4.28
CA GLN A 40 -7.16 -0.67 5.43
C GLN A 40 -6.86 -2.16 5.25
N PRO A 41 -5.68 -2.64 5.69
CA PRO A 41 -5.34 -4.05 5.62
C PRO A 41 -6.07 -4.84 6.72
N ASP A 42 -6.46 -6.07 6.40
CA ASP A 42 -6.86 -7.03 7.43
C ASP A 42 -5.68 -7.33 8.38
N PRO A 43 -5.94 -7.59 9.67
CA PRO A 43 -4.87 -7.89 10.65
C PRO A 43 -4.03 -9.11 10.26
N GLU A 44 -4.62 -10.04 9.50
CA GLU A 44 -3.97 -11.26 9.03
C GLU A 44 -3.25 -11.09 7.69
N LEU A 45 -3.36 -9.91 7.05
CA LEU A 45 -2.73 -9.63 5.77
C LEU A 45 -1.20 -9.67 5.92
N LYS A 46 -0.56 -10.47 5.08
CA LYS A 46 0.89 -10.62 5.04
C LYS A 46 1.40 -10.37 3.63
N ASN A 47 2.72 -10.17 3.51
CA ASN A 47 3.33 -10.11 2.20
C ASN A 47 3.11 -11.44 1.46
N GLY A 48 2.62 -11.38 0.23
CA GLY A 48 2.27 -12.55 -0.57
C GLY A 48 0.85 -13.08 -0.34
N SER A 49 0.06 -12.48 0.54
CA SER A 49 -1.35 -12.83 0.69
C SER A 49 -2.12 -12.55 -0.60
N GLU A 50 -2.97 -13.49 -1.01
CA GLU A 50 -3.92 -13.26 -2.09
C GLU A 50 -4.96 -12.24 -1.64
N VAL A 51 -5.27 -11.30 -2.53
CA VAL A 51 -6.24 -10.23 -2.29
C VAL A 51 -7.10 -10.04 -3.53
N LYS A 52 -8.40 -9.94 -3.31
CA LYS A 52 -9.33 -9.47 -4.35
C LYS A 52 -9.43 -7.96 -4.22
N ALA A 53 -8.80 -7.26 -5.16
CA ALA A 53 -9.12 -5.86 -5.39
C ALA A 53 -10.51 -5.79 -6.06
N PRO A 54 -11.38 -4.86 -5.64
CA PRO A 54 -12.64 -4.59 -6.31
C PRO A 54 -12.43 -4.01 -7.72
#